data_AF-A0A6C0HE03-F1
#
_entry.id   AF-A0A6C0HE03-F1
#
_cell.length_a   1.000
_cell.length_b   1.000
_cell.length_c   1.000
_cell.angle_alpha   90.00
_cell.angle_beta   90.00
_cell.angle_gamma   90.00
#
_symmetry.space_group_name_H-M   'P 1'
#
loop_
_entity.id
_entity.type
_entity.pdbx_description
1 polymer ?
#
loop_
_entity_poly.entity_id
_entity_poly.type
_entity_poly.pdbx_seq_one_letter_code
_entity_poly.pdbx_strand_id
1 'polypeptide(L)'
;MATNSSYGGISYDLPIKDKTMDECVQLIHKYNCEQSGWNYNPLKQGVFGYDNLVVSLTRVIYNSLSLYKNKRLSDENLEEISELVHEGWCKNYLHWLHNEPYIYNPNYIKPYAALGDEIRNMCAKTLYKDLPEDQKQKDRIIAKAIIDIFN
;
A
#
# COMPACT_ATOMS: atom_id res chain seq x y z
N MET A 1 -7.79 -2.63 18.81
CA MET A 1 -6.94 -2.66 17.59
C MET A 1 -7.73 -1.95 16.50
N ALA A 2 -7.08 -1.23 15.59
CA ALA A 2 -7.80 -0.55 14.52
C ALA A 2 -8.50 -1.59 13.63
N THR A 3 -9.67 -1.22 13.09
CA THR A 3 -10.45 -2.05 12.16
C THR A 3 -10.51 -1.44 10.76
N ASN A 4 -9.92 -0.25 10.60
CA ASN A 4 -9.94 0.54 9.37
C ASN A 4 -8.60 1.24 9.21
N SER A 5 -8.21 1.57 7.97
CA SER A 5 -7.05 2.43 7.72
C SER A 5 -7.29 3.83 8.25
N SER A 6 -6.23 4.47 8.75
CA SER A 6 -6.34 5.84 9.26
C SER A 6 -6.68 6.83 8.15
N TYR A 7 -6.11 6.62 6.96
CA TYR A 7 -6.45 7.37 5.76
C TYR A 7 -7.60 6.70 5.01
N GLY A 8 -8.68 7.44 4.76
CA GLY A 8 -9.84 6.97 3.97
C GLY A 8 -10.80 6.03 4.71
N GLY A 9 -10.48 5.56 5.91
CA GLY A 9 -11.38 4.74 6.73
C GLY A 9 -11.71 3.37 6.11
N ILE A 10 -10.78 2.79 5.34
CA ILE A 10 -11.02 1.56 4.59
C ILE A 10 -11.03 0.38 5.55
N SER A 11 -12.12 -0.39 5.56
CA SER A 11 -12.28 -1.55 6.44
C SER A 11 -11.24 -2.62 6.13
N TYR A 12 -10.63 -3.19 7.17
CA TYR A 12 -9.72 -4.33 7.05
C TYR A 12 -10.46 -5.65 6.75
N ASP A 13 -11.77 -5.69 7.02
CA ASP A 13 -12.66 -6.80 6.70
C ASP A 13 -13.40 -6.59 5.36
N LEU A 14 -13.02 -5.55 4.58
CA LEU A 14 -13.64 -5.29 3.28
C LEU A 14 -13.48 -6.53 2.38
N PRO A 15 -14.57 -7.12 1.86
CA PRO A 15 -14.46 -8.25 0.95
C PRO A 15 -13.90 -7.81 -0.41
N ILE A 16 -12.94 -8.57 -0.91
CA ILE A 16 -12.26 -8.39 -2.19
C ILE A 16 -12.26 -9.75 -2.90
N LYS A 17 -13.20 -9.96 -3.83
CA LYS A 17 -13.46 -11.27 -4.46
C LYS A 17 -13.76 -12.36 -3.42
N ASP A 18 -12.90 -13.37 -3.33
CA ASP A 18 -12.95 -14.52 -2.42
C ASP A 18 -12.13 -14.33 -1.14
N LYS A 19 -11.57 -13.12 -0.94
CA LYS A 19 -10.68 -12.79 0.18
C LYS A 19 -11.15 -11.55 0.93
N THR A 20 -10.59 -11.30 2.10
CA THR A 20 -10.69 -10.01 2.81
C THR A 20 -9.53 -9.08 2.45
N MET A 21 -9.68 -7.79 2.76
CA MET A 21 -8.58 -6.82 2.68
C MET A 21 -7.37 -7.26 3.52
N ASP A 22 -7.58 -7.78 4.73
CA ASP A 22 -6.51 -8.32 5.58
C ASP A 22 -5.74 -9.45 4.87
N GLU A 23 -6.44 -10.44 4.33
CA GLU A 23 -5.81 -11.55 3.61
C GLU A 23 -4.98 -11.05 2.42
N CYS A 24 -5.52 -10.13 1.63
CA CYS A 24 -4.80 -9.51 0.51
C CYS A 24 -3.54 -8.76 0.97
N VAL A 25 -3.63 -7.97 2.04
CA VAL A 25 -2.49 -7.20 2.59
C VAL A 25 -1.40 -8.14 3.10
N GLN A 26 -1.76 -9.22 3.79
CA GLN A 26 -0.77 -10.18 4.28
C GLN A 26 -0.09 -10.93 3.13
N LEU A 27 -0.82 -11.26 2.06
CA LEU A 27 -0.25 -11.88 0.85
C LEU A 27 0.73 -10.93 0.16
N ILE A 28 0.36 -9.66 -0.02
CA ILE A 28 1.23 -8.63 -0.59
C ILE A 28 2.49 -8.45 0.27
N HIS A 29 2.33 -8.38 1.59
CA HIS A 29 3.46 -8.24 2.51
C HIS A 29 4.41 -9.43 2.42
N LYS A 30 3.86 -10.65 2.40
CA LYS A 30 4.64 -11.88 2.25
C LYS A 30 5.46 -11.86 0.96
N TYR A 31 4.81 -11.56 -0.17
CA TYR A 31 5.49 -11.43 -1.46
C TYR A 31 6.61 -10.39 -1.41
N ASN A 32 6.34 -9.20 -0.84
CA ASN A 32 7.34 -8.15 -0.72
C ASN A 32 8.55 -8.56 0.13
N CYS A 33 8.32 -9.27 1.24
CA CYS A 33 9.38 -9.83 2.06
C CYS A 33 10.22 -10.84 1.27
N GLU A 34 9.59 -11.74 0.52
CA GLU A 34 10.27 -12.75 -0.30
C GLU A 34 11.15 -12.11 -1.38
N GLN A 35 10.62 -11.12 -2.11
CA GLN A 35 11.38 -10.41 -3.16
C GLN A 35 12.52 -9.55 -2.59
N SER A 36 12.40 -9.09 -1.34
CA SER A 36 13.40 -8.25 -0.68
C SER A 36 14.41 -9.05 0.17
N GLY A 37 14.24 -10.38 0.28
CA GLY A 37 15.07 -11.23 1.14
C GLY A 37 14.85 -10.99 2.64
N TRP A 38 13.67 -10.49 3.04
CA TRP A 38 13.31 -10.24 4.43
C TRP A 38 12.57 -11.42 5.05
N ASN A 39 12.73 -11.60 6.36
CA ASN A 39 11.92 -12.57 7.11
C ASN A 39 10.47 -12.09 7.18
N TYR A 40 9.54 -12.93 6.73
CA TYR A 40 8.11 -12.63 6.83
C TYR A 40 7.64 -12.68 8.28
N ASN A 41 7.03 -11.59 8.74
CA ASN A 41 6.26 -11.52 9.97
C ASN A 41 4.95 -10.81 9.66
N PRO A 42 3.77 -11.38 9.99
CA PRO A 42 2.49 -10.74 9.68
C PRO A 42 2.43 -9.29 10.17
N LEU A 43 1.95 -8.39 9.30
CA LEU A 43 1.77 -6.99 9.68
C LEU A 43 0.59 -6.87 10.64
N LYS A 44 0.73 -6.03 11.66
CA LYS A 44 -0.36 -5.74 12.60
C LYS A 44 -1.26 -4.65 12.03
N GLN A 45 -2.55 -4.85 12.10
CA GLN A 45 -3.56 -3.83 11.80
C GLN A 45 -3.33 -2.57 12.65
N GLY A 46 -3.55 -1.39 12.05
CA GLY A 46 -3.34 -0.10 12.71
C GLY A 46 -1.87 0.35 12.81
N VAL A 47 -0.92 -0.30 12.13
CA VAL A 47 0.45 0.21 11.95
C VAL A 47 0.59 0.87 10.57
N PHE A 48 1.50 1.85 10.47
CA PHE A 48 1.79 2.56 9.23
C PHE A 48 2.03 1.64 8.01
N GLY A 49 2.84 0.60 8.18
CA GLY A 49 3.16 -0.33 7.10
C GLY A 49 1.93 -1.10 6.58
N TYR A 50 1.02 -1.48 7.47
CA TYR A 50 -0.23 -2.15 7.12
C TYR A 50 -1.16 -1.18 6.37
N ASP A 51 -1.35 0.03 6.92
CA ASP A 51 -2.20 1.05 6.32
C ASP A 51 -1.72 1.48 4.92
N ASN A 52 -0.40 1.53 4.69
CA ASN A 52 0.13 1.80 3.35
C ASN A 52 -0.35 0.76 2.34
N LEU A 53 -0.25 -0.53 2.68
CA LEU A 53 -0.67 -1.59 1.77
C LEU A 53 -2.18 -1.56 1.53
N VAL A 54 -2.99 -1.30 2.56
CA VAL A 54 -4.44 -1.11 2.42
C VAL A 54 -4.76 0.02 1.44
N VAL A 55 -4.14 1.19 1.61
CA VAL A 55 -4.44 2.38 0.80
C VAL A 55 -3.91 2.21 -0.63
N SER A 56 -2.72 1.65 -0.82
CA SER A 56 -2.17 1.33 -2.15
C SER A 56 -3.02 0.30 -2.89
N LEU A 57 -3.39 -0.81 -2.25
CA LEU A 57 -4.26 -1.83 -2.85
C LEU A 57 -5.61 -1.23 -3.23
N THR A 58 -6.21 -0.44 -2.32
CA THR A 58 -7.50 0.22 -2.55
C THR A 58 -7.42 1.21 -3.72
N ARG A 59 -6.30 1.93 -3.87
CA ARG A 59 -6.07 2.81 -5.01
C ARG A 59 -6.06 2.03 -6.33
N VAL A 60 -5.40 0.87 -6.38
CA VAL A 60 -5.39 -0.01 -7.55
C VAL A 60 -6.79 -0.56 -7.84
N ILE A 61 -7.48 -1.10 -6.83
CA ILE A 61 -8.81 -1.70 -6.99
C ILE A 61 -9.82 -0.66 -7.47
N TYR A 62 -9.93 0.50 -6.81
CA TYR A 62 -10.93 1.50 -7.24
C TYR A 62 -10.64 2.02 -8.63
N ASN A 63 -9.38 2.27 -9.01
CA ASN A 63 -9.10 2.76 -10.36
C ASN A 63 -9.28 1.66 -11.42
N SER A 64 -8.88 0.42 -11.14
CA SER A 64 -9.09 -0.69 -12.07
C SER A 64 -10.58 -1.05 -12.23
N LEU A 65 -11.38 -0.97 -11.15
CA LEU A 65 -12.83 -1.23 -11.19
C LEU A 65 -13.66 -0.05 -11.70
N SER A 66 -13.25 1.21 -11.48
CA SER A 66 -14.04 2.41 -11.85
C SER A 66 -13.63 3.07 -13.17
N LEU A 67 -12.35 3.03 -13.56
CA LEU A 67 -11.86 3.71 -14.77
C LEU A 67 -11.66 2.76 -15.97
N TYR A 68 -11.46 1.48 -15.73
CA TYR A 68 -11.20 0.51 -16.80
C TYR A 68 -12.19 -0.64 -16.74
N LYS A 69 -13.44 -0.35 -17.12
CA LYS A 69 -14.39 -1.39 -17.54
C LYS A 69 -13.68 -2.29 -18.56
N ASN A 70 -13.20 -3.46 -18.11
CA ASN A 70 -12.56 -4.54 -18.87
C ASN A 70 -11.02 -4.58 -19.00
N LYS A 71 -10.21 -3.74 -18.32
CA LYS A 71 -8.75 -4.06 -18.26
C LYS A 71 -8.50 -5.06 -17.13
N ARG A 72 -8.02 -6.25 -17.51
CA ARG A 72 -7.47 -7.23 -16.57
C ARG A 72 -6.18 -6.66 -15.96
N LEU A 73 -5.98 -6.85 -14.65
CA LEU A 73 -4.68 -6.58 -14.03
C LEU A 73 -3.68 -7.59 -14.63
N SER A 74 -2.61 -7.11 -15.26
CA SER A 74 -1.65 -7.97 -15.95
C SER A 74 -0.28 -7.31 -16.01
N ASP A 75 0.75 -8.09 -16.33
CA ASP A 75 2.10 -7.53 -16.49
C ASP A 75 2.19 -6.47 -17.61
N GLU A 76 1.28 -6.50 -18.59
CA GLU A 76 1.20 -5.51 -19.67
C GLU A 76 0.90 -4.09 -19.17
N ASN A 77 0.25 -3.96 -18.00
CA ASN A 77 -0.05 -2.68 -17.37
C ASN A 77 0.66 -2.49 -16.03
N LEU A 78 1.78 -3.21 -15.81
CA LEU A 78 2.56 -3.15 -14.57
C LEU A 78 2.94 -1.72 -14.15
N GLU A 79 3.40 -0.88 -15.09
CA GLU A 79 3.80 0.50 -14.79
C GLU A 79 2.60 1.36 -14.36
N GLU A 80 1.43 1.20 -15.01
CA GLU A 80 0.20 1.91 -14.63
C GLU A 80 -0.24 1.48 -13.22
N ILE A 81 -0.16 0.20 -12.89
CA ILE A 81 -0.48 -0.32 -11.54
C ILE A 81 0.53 0.20 -10.51
N SER A 82 1.81 0.22 -10.86
CA SER A 82 2.88 0.70 -9.96
C SER A 82 2.71 2.18 -9.63
N GLU A 83 2.30 3.00 -10.61
CA GLU A 83 1.95 4.40 -10.38
C GLU A 83 0.78 4.54 -9.39
N LEU A 84 -0.26 3.71 -9.51
CA LEU A 84 -1.39 3.70 -8.56
C LEU A 84 -0.96 3.25 -7.15
N VAL A 85 -0.06 2.27 -7.05
CA VAL A 85 0.53 1.85 -5.77
C VAL A 85 1.26 3.03 -5.12
N HIS A 86 2.12 3.72 -5.88
CA HIS A 86 2.87 4.89 -5.42
C HIS A 86 1.95 6.00 -4.95
N GLU A 87 0.91 6.34 -5.71
CA GLU A 87 -0.07 7.34 -5.32
C GLU A 87 -0.77 7.01 -3.98
N GLY A 88 -1.14 5.73 -3.79
CA GLY A 88 -1.75 5.28 -2.54
C GLY A 88 -0.76 5.38 -1.36
N TRP A 89 0.48 4.99 -1.59
CA TRP A 89 1.56 5.10 -0.60
C TRP A 89 1.79 6.57 -0.20
N CYS A 90 1.92 7.47 -1.18
CA CYS A 90 2.10 8.91 -0.96
C CYS A 90 0.99 9.49 -0.09
N LYS A 91 -0.28 9.17 -0.41
CA LYS A 91 -1.44 9.66 0.34
C LYS A 91 -1.41 9.21 1.80
N ASN A 92 -1.16 7.93 2.04
CA ASN A 92 -1.10 7.42 3.41
C ASN A 92 0.12 7.96 4.17
N TYR A 93 1.28 8.02 3.51
CA TYR A 93 2.51 8.58 4.08
C TYR A 93 2.32 10.02 4.56
N LEU A 94 1.83 10.90 3.69
CA LEU A 94 1.58 12.31 4.05
C LEU A 94 0.52 12.42 5.14
N HIS A 95 -0.51 11.59 5.12
CA HIS A 95 -1.51 11.57 6.17
C HIS A 95 -0.91 11.18 7.54
N TRP A 96 -0.16 10.08 7.62
CA TRP A 96 0.48 9.64 8.85
C TRP A 96 1.54 10.62 9.35
N LEU A 97 2.30 11.24 8.44
CA LEU A 97 3.30 12.25 8.77
C LEU A 97 2.69 13.49 9.43
N HIS A 98 1.55 13.96 8.93
CA HIS A 98 0.97 15.23 9.37
C HIS A 98 -0.10 15.10 10.47
N ASN A 99 -0.79 13.96 10.54
CA ASN A 99 -1.92 13.79 11.47
C ASN A 99 -1.59 12.91 12.66
N GLU A 100 -0.53 12.10 12.58
CA GLU A 100 -0.05 11.23 13.66
C GLU A 100 -1.22 10.48 14.35
N PRO A 101 -1.94 9.59 13.63
CA PRO A 101 -3.21 9.02 14.10
C PRO A 101 -3.12 8.30 15.46
N TYR A 102 -1.93 7.79 15.78
CA TYR A 102 -1.60 7.14 17.06
C TYR A 102 -1.63 8.08 18.27
N ILE A 103 -1.61 9.40 18.10
CA ILE A 103 -1.69 10.36 19.22
C ILE A 103 -3.11 10.43 19.77
N TYR A 104 -4.11 10.44 18.88
CA TYR A 104 -5.50 10.70 19.25
C TYR A 104 -6.38 9.46 19.27
N ASN A 105 -5.92 8.37 18.64
CA ASN A 105 -6.64 7.10 18.62
C ASN A 105 -5.71 5.95 19.07
N PRO A 106 -5.92 5.39 20.27
CA PRO A 106 -5.04 4.37 20.86
C PRO A 106 -5.11 3.01 20.12
N ASN A 107 -6.04 2.86 19.17
CA ASN A 107 -6.10 1.68 18.33
C ASN A 107 -5.02 1.65 17.23
N TYR A 108 -4.40 2.79 16.93
CA TYR A 108 -3.25 2.88 16.02
C TYR A 108 -1.94 2.86 16.80
N ILE A 109 -0.93 2.25 16.19
CA ILE A 109 0.36 2.02 16.83
C ILE A 109 1.39 2.96 16.19
N LYS A 110 2.10 3.69 17.04
CA LYS A 110 3.18 4.59 16.61
C LYS A 110 4.26 3.81 15.85
N PRO A 111 4.73 4.29 14.68
CA PRO A 111 5.84 3.66 13.97
C PRO A 111 7.10 3.65 14.82
N TYR A 112 7.87 2.55 14.79
CA TYR A 112 9.13 2.45 15.52
C TYR A 112 10.15 3.49 15.00
N ALA A 113 10.29 3.59 13.68
CA ALA A 113 11.08 4.62 13.03
C ALA A 113 10.22 5.86 12.76
N ALA A 114 10.75 7.03 13.08
CA ALA A 114 10.10 8.30 12.74
C ALA A 114 9.82 8.39 11.24
N LEU A 115 8.69 8.99 10.88
CA LEU A 115 8.39 9.39 9.51
C LEU A 115 9.08 10.73 9.21
N GLY A 116 9.21 11.10 7.94
CA GLY A 116 9.76 12.40 7.57
C GLY A 116 11.25 12.41 7.24
N ASP A 117 11.89 11.27 6.97
CA ASP A 117 13.24 11.30 6.40
C ASP A 117 13.27 11.84 4.97
N GLU A 118 14.45 12.26 4.55
CA GLU A 118 14.70 12.90 3.27
C GLU A 118 14.25 12.04 2.08
N ILE A 119 14.51 10.72 2.11
CA ILE A 119 14.20 9.82 1.00
C ILE A 119 12.70 9.68 0.84
N ARG A 120 11.98 9.36 1.92
CA ARG A 120 10.51 9.23 1.86
C ARG A 120 9.83 10.55 1.53
N ASN A 121 10.33 11.68 2.04
CA ASN A 121 9.82 13.00 1.68
C ASN A 121 10.04 13.36 0.21
N MET A 122 11.19 12.98 -0.36
CA MET A 122 11.45 13.12 -1.79
C MET A 122 10.48 12.26 -2.60
N CYS A 123 10.36 10.97 -2.26
CA CYS A 123 9.47 10.06 -2.98
C CYS A 123 8.01 10.56 -2.96
N ALA A 124 7.54 11.04 -1.81
CA ALA A 124 6.17 11.54 -1.64
C ALA A 124 5.84 12.81 -2.47
N LYS A 125 6.87 13.53 -2.95
CA LYS A 125 6.74 14.74 -3.77
C LYS A 125 7.07 14.50 -5.24
N THR A 126 7.53 13.30 -5.58
CA THR A 126 7.97 12.94 -6.93
C THR A 126 6.91 12.07 -7.61
N LEU A 127 6.59 12.39 -8.85
CA LEU A 127 5.70 11.54 -9.66
C LEU A 127 6.37 10.20 -9.93
N TYR A 128 5.58 9.12 -10.03
CA TYR A 128 6.12 7.76 -10.21
C TYR A 128 7.10 7.69 -11.39
N LYS A 129 6.74 8.24 -12.55
CA LYS A 129 7.60 8.27 -13.75
C LYS A 129 8.97 8.91 -13.55
N ASP A 130 9.09 9.83 -12.59
CA ASP A 130 10.29 10.61 -12.30
C ASP A 130 11.08 10.06 -11.09
N LEU A 131 10.59 8.99 -10.45
CA LEU A 131 11.28 8.34 -9.35
C LEU A 131 12.59 7.69 -9.80
N PRO A 132 13.61 7.65 -8.91
CA PRO A 132 14.75 6.76 -9.06
C PRO A 132 14.31 5.30 -9.26
N GLU A 133 15.08 4.57 -10.07
CA GLU A 133 14.71 3.21 -10.49
C GLU A 133 14.58 2.21 -9.33
N ASP A 134 15.42 2.36 -8.29
CA ASP A 134 15.36 1.55 -7.07
C ASP A 134 14.09 1.81 -6.26
N GLN A 135 13.52 3.03 -6.34
CA GLN A 135 12.25 3.36 -5.70
C GLN A 135 11.08 2.83 -6.51
N LYS A 136 11.10 3.00 -7.85
CA LYS A 136 10.08 2.40 -8.74
C LYS A 136 10.00 0.88 -8.56
N GLN A 137 11.15 0.22 -8.40
CA GLN A 137 11.19 -1.22 -8.24
C GLN A 137 10.42 -1.70 -7.00
N LYS A 138 10.36 -0.91 -5.93
CA LYS A 138 9.57 -1.23 -4.74
C LYS A 138 8.08 -1.22 -5.06
N ASP A 139 7.60 -0.21 -5.79
CA ASP A 139 6.20 -0.14 -6.21
C ASP A 139 5.86 -1.27 -7.19
N ARG A 140 6.76 -1.61 -8.11
CA ARG A 140 6.57 -2.75 -9.03
C ARG A 140 6.46 -4.09 -8.31
N ILE A 141 7.23 -4.31 -7.25
CA ILE A 141 7.12 -5.54 -6.44
C ILE A 141 5.72 -5.66 -5.85
N ILE A 142 5.19 -4.58 -5.29
CA ILE A 142 3.83 -4.54 -4.74
C ILE A 142 2.80 -4.72 -5.86
N ALA A 143 2.96 -4.04 -7.00
CA ALA A 143 2.08 -4.16 -8.14
C ALA A 143 1.98 -5.59 -8.67
N LYS A 144 3.11 -6.31 -8.79
CA LYS A 144 3.13 -7.73 -9.16
C LYS A 144 2.37 -8.61 -8.18
N ALA A 145 2.56 -8.41 -6.88
CA ALA A 145 1.80 -9.13 -5.87
C ALA A 145 0.29 -8.91 -6.04
N ILE A 146 -0.13 -7.68 -6.35
CA ILE A 146 -1.54 -7.37 -6.60
C ILE A 146 -2.03 -8.06 -7.89
N ILE A 147 -1.26 -8.05 -8.97
CA ILE A 147 -1.60 -8.75 -10.22
C ILE A 147 -1.81 -10.25 -9.94
N ASP A 148 -0.89 -10.88 -9.20
CA ASP A 148 -0.92 -12.31 -8.88
C ASP A 148 -2.15 -12.68 -8.01
N ILE A 149 -2.53 -11.83 -7.05
CA ILE A 149 -3.72 -12.08 -6.21
C ILE A 149 -5.02 -12.03 -7.03
N PHE A 150 -5.04 -11.25 -8.11
CA PHE A 150 -6.24 -10.98 -8.89
C PHE A 150 -6.34 -11.80 -10.18
N ASN A 151 -5.36 -12.65 -10.48
CA ASN A 151 -5.34 -13.54 -11.64
C ASN A 151 -5.45 -15.02 -11.27
#